data_AF-A0A9E4FWC2-F1
#
_entry.id   AF-A0A9E4FWC2-F1
#
_cell.length_a   1.000
_cell.length_b   1.000
_cell.length_c   1.000
_cell.angle_alpha   90.00
_cell.angle_beta   90.00
_cell.angle_gamma   90.00
#
_symmetry.space_group_name_H-M   'P 1'
#
loop_
_entity.id
_entity.type
_entity.pdbx_description
1 polymer ?
#
loop_
_entity_poly.entity_id
_entity_poly.type
_entity_poly.pdbx_seq_one_letter_code
_entity_poly.pdbx_strand_id
1 'polypeptide(L)'
;MTEPWLQYSVSADASHHVHQGRPAYAFRFDEVLKFHDPGLAPARDASGAYHIAPNGLPAYPERYVRTFGFYEGRAAVHSEEGWFHILADGTPIYPQRYAWCGNFQEGRCPVRLPNGAYAHLAADGSPAYAERYCYVGDFKDGHAVVQREDGKHTHIDSSGNLLHGRWFHDLDVFHKRLAQARDAIGWRHVDMSGEPLYQTHFKTVEPFYNGQARVEQFDGSLCVIDEAGRVLMELREPLASPVAVLSDKMVGAWRTQAIYAAVQLGVFEALPASAEEVERLTALHPSVGIRLMRALAELGLARRDGQGVYYPTELGALLTRSHPLSLADAARHWGEESYAAWAGLARSLQSDEPSFDSLHGKNFFDWLQDNPAELRAYHSAMAAYAKHDYARLADAADFGAASSILDAGGGTGELAFSLLRSCPQMEATVMDRKEVVETAIVPSDLGGRCWFVAGDLFQAWPAKSDAVILARVLHDWPEPDALRILWRARDAMPPGGALYLIELVLDDADGRGGLLDLNMLVMTRGAERTKEDFKRLLDQAGFALLDVQETGTVNSILRARAL
;
A
#
# COMPACT_ATOMS: atom_id res chain seq x y z
N MET A 1 -25.26 -47.42 -19.30
CA MET A 1 -25.90 -47.49 -17.97
C MET A 1 -25.53 -46.21 -17.25
N THR A 2 -26.48 -45.48 -16.65
CA THR A 2 -26.16 -44.31 -15.82
C THR A 2 -25.34 -44.76 -14.63
N GLU A 3 -24.17 -44.13 -14.41
CA GLU A 3 -23.30 -44.47 -13.30
C GLU A 3 -24.03 -44.20 -11.96
N PRO A 4 -24.19 -45.19 -11.07
CA PRO A 4 -25.06 -45.06 -9.88
C PRO A 4 -24.67 -43.93 -8.93
N TRP A 5 -23.37 -43.61 -8.84
CA TRP A 5 -22.83 -42.61 -7.93
C TRP A 5 -23.25 -41.18 -8.27
N LEU A 6 -23.65 -40.91 -9.52
CA LEU A 6 -24.19 -39.59 -9.93
C LEU A 6 -25.47 -39.22 -9.18
N GLN A 7 -26.15 -40.21 -8.60
CA GLN A 7 -27.39 -40.04 -7.84
C GLN A 7 -27.17 -40.15 -6.32
N TYR A 8 -25.92 -40.18 -5.88
CA TYR A 8 -25.60 -40.26 -4.46
C TYR A 8 -25.52 -38.84 -3.88
N SER A 9 -26.06 -38.67 -2.67
CA SER A 9 -25.88 -37.47 -1.86
C SER A 9 -25.13 -37.82 -0.58
N VAL A 10 -24.39 -36.87 -0.01
CA VAL A 10 -23.74 -37.07 1.30
C VAL A 10 -24.82 -37.09 2.40
N SER A 11 -24.68 -37.98 3.38
CA SER A 11 -25.57 -38.04 4.55
C SER A 11 -25.46 -36.76 5.39
N ALA A 12 -26.49 -36.45 6.19
CA ALA A 12 -26.52 -35.23 6.99
C ALA A 12 -25.38 -35.13 8.03
N ASP A 13 -24.91 -36.28 8.52
CA ASP A 13 -23.77 -36.41 9.44
C ASP A 13 -22.43 -36.59 8.70
N ALA A 14 -22.42 -36.53 7.37
CA ALA A 14 -21.28 -36.77 6.49
C ALA A 14 -20.56 -38.12 6.67
N SER A 15 -21.19 -39.13 7.29
CA SER A 15 -20.55 -40.42 7.53
C SER A 15 -20.60 -41.40 6.35
N HIS A 16 -21.48 -41.17 5.37
CA HIS A 16 -21.65 -42.05 4.19
C HIS A 16 -22.43 -41.36 3.06
N HIS A 17 -22.53 -42.04 1.92
CA HIS A 17 -23.39 -41.63 0.81
C HIS A 17 -24.76 -42.30 0.87
N VAL A 18 -25.78 -41.59 0.42
CA VAL A 18 -27.19 -41.99 0.42
C VAL A 18 -27.70 -42.04 -1.01
N HIS A 19 -28.45 -43.09 -1.33
CA HIS A 19 -29.18 -43.26 -2.58
C HIS A 19 -30.62 -43.64 -2.29
N GLN A 20 -31.58 -42.86 -2.80
CA GLN A 20 -33.02 -43.07 -2.57
C GLN A 20 -33.40 -43.24 -1.08
N GLY A 21 -32.79 -42.42 -0.22
CA GLY A 21 -33.04 -42.43 1.22
C GLY A 21 -32.43 -43.60 1.99
N ARG A 22 -31.59 -44.42 1.36
CA ARG A 22 -30.88 -45.53 2.01
C ARG A 22 -29.37 -45.38 1.86
N PRO A 23 -28.57 -45.88 2.82
CA PRO A 23 -27.12 -45.92 2.66
C PRO A 23 -26.72 -46.64 1.38
N ALA A 24 -25.85 -46.03 0.58
CA ALA A 24 -25.33 -46.62 -0.66
C ALA A 24 -24.45 -47.86 -0.40
N TYR A 25 -23.84 -47.92 0.79
CA TYR A 25 -22.98 -49.00 1.25
C TYR A 25 -23.00 -49.12 2.79
N ALA A 26 -22.44 -50.22 3.31
CA ALA A 26 -22.50 -50.54 4.74
C ALA A 26 -21.52 -49.75 5.63
N PHE A 27 -20.35 -49.38 5.10
CA PHE A 27 -19.31 -48.67 5.85
C PHE A 27 -19.76 -47.29 6.35
N ARG A 28 -19.21 -46.86 7.49
CA ARG A 28 -19.37 -45.52 8.06
C ARG A 28 -18.01 -44.93 8.33
N PHE A 29 -17.80 -43.72 7.83
CA PHE A 29 -16.55 -42.97 7.89
C PHE A 29 -16.69 -41.84 8.92
N ASP A 30 -15.56 -41.28 9.33
CA ASP A 30 -15.55 -40.05 10.12
C ASP A 30 -16.02 -38.86 9.28
N GLU A 31 -15.73 -38.89 7.97
CA GLU A 31 -16.16 -37.89 6.99
C GLU A 31 -16.10 -38.48 5.57
N VAL A 32 -17.09 -38.16 4.73
CA VAL A 32 -17.04 -38.33 3.27
C VAL A 32 -17.38 -37.02 2.57
N LEU A 33 -16.71 -36.76 1.45
CA LEU A 33 -17.09 -35.72 0.49
C LEU A 33 -17.82 -36.34 -0.70
N LYS A 34 -18.47 -35.52 -1.52
CA LYS A 34 -19.23 -35.98 -2.70
C LYS A 34 -18.35 -36.80 -3.65
N PHE A 35 -18.98 -37.67 -4.44
CA PHE A 35 -18.32 -38.33 -5.57
C PHE A 35 -17.97 -37.33 -6.69
N HIS A 36 -16.81 -37.55 -7.30
CA HIS A 36 -16.31 -36.85 -8.47
C HIS A 36 -15.98 -37.88 -9.56
N ASP A 37 -15.99 -37.46 -10.83
CA ASP A 37 -15.43 -38.27 -11.92
C ASP A 37 -13.98 -38.70 -11.59
N PRO A 38 -13.60 -39.98 -11.74
CA PRO A 38 -14.27 -41.07 -12.46
C PRO A 38 -15.17 -41.98 -11.59
N GLY A 39 -15.79 -41.44 -10.55
CA GLY A 39 -16.61 -42.19 -9.59
C GLY A 39 -15.91 -42.47 -8.26
N LEU A 40 -15.05 -41.54 -7.83
CA LEU A 40 -14.34 -41.62 -6.55
C LEU A 40 -14.76 -40.50 -5.60
N ALA A 41 -14.86 -40.81 -4.31
CA ALA A 41 -15.19 -39.84 -3.27
C ALA A 41 -14.08 -39.79 -2.21
N PRO A 42 -13.64 -38.61 -1.76
CA PRO A 42 -12.78 -38.47 -0.59
C PRO A 42 -13.50 -39.01 0.65
N ALA A 43 -12.79 -39.78 1.47
CA ALA A 43 -13.27 -40.30 2.74
C ALA A 43 -12.14 -40.28 3.77
N ARG A 44 -12.51 -40.19 5.06
CA ARG A 44 -11.58 -40.28 6.18
C ARG A 44 -12.11 -41.23 7.24
N ASP A 45 -11.21 -42.05 7.76
CA ASP A 45 -11.42 -42.84 8.97
C ASP A 45 -10.20 -42.75 9.89
N ALA A 46 -10.16 -43.58 10.94
CA ALA A 46 -9.07 -43.64 11.91
C ALA A 46 -7.69 -43.98 11.29
N SER A 47 -7.63 -44.56 10.09
CA SER A 47 -6.38 -44.84 9.37
C SER A 47 -5.86 -43.66 8.54
N GLY A 48 -6.70 -42.62 8.33
CA GLY A 48 -6.38 -41.44 7.54
C GLY A 48 -7.40 -41.16 6.44
N ALA A 49 -7.06 -40.22 5.56
CA ALA A 49 -7.86 -39.81 4.41
C ALA A 49 -7.44 -40.55 3.12
N TYR A 50 -8.40 -40.89 2.27
CA TYR A 50 -8.19 -41.60 1.01
C TYR A 50 -9.41 -41.42 0.09
N HIS A 51 -9.48 -42.17 -1.02
CA HIS A 51 -10.64 -42.18 -1.90
C HIS A 51 -11.34 -43.55 -1.89
N ILE A 52 -12.66 -43.53 -1.96
CA ILE A 52 -13.51 -44.73 -2.01
C ILE A 52 -14.26 -44.81 -3.34
N ALA A 53 -14.50 -46.03 -3.80
CA ALA A 53 -15.38 -46.34 -4.92
C ALA A 53 -16.87 -46.31 -4.48
N PRO A 54 -17.84 -46.38 -5.42
CA PRO A 54 -19.28 -46.29 -5.10
C PRO A 54 -19.79 -47.39 -4.16
N ASN A 55 -19.06 -48.49 -4.01
CA ASN A 55 -19.36 -49.57 -3.06
C ASN A 55 -18.81 -49.31 -1.64
N GLY A 56 -18.15 -48.17 -1.41
CA GLY A 56 -17.55 -47.79 -0.13
C GLY A 56 -16.19 -48.44 0.16
N LEU A 57 -15.61 -49.19 -0.78
CA LEU A 57 -14.28 -49.77 -0.62
C LEU A 57 -13.19 -48.77 -1.01
N PRO A 58 -12.00 -48.81 -0.37
CA PRO A 58 -10.85 -48.01 -0.78
C PRO A 58 -10.50 -48.24 -2.25
N ALA A 59 -10.24 -47.17 -2.99
CA ALA A 59 -9.78 -47.24 -4.38
C ALA A 59 -8.31 -47.71 -4.50
N TYR A 60 -7.52 -47.44 -3.47
CA TYR A 60 -6.08 -47.75 -3.37
C TYR A 60 -5.65 -47.83 -1.88
N PRO A 61 -4.48 -48.41 -1.56
CA PRO A 61 -4.08 -48.68 -0.17
C PRO A 61 -3.51 -47.48 0.61
N GLU A 62 -3.04 -46.45 -0.06
CA GLU A 62 -2.38 -45.28 0.55
C GLU A 62 -3.33 -44.51 1.48
N ARG A 63 -2.76 -43.88 2.51
CA ARG A 63 -3.46 -43.03 3.47
C ARG A 63 -2.75 -41.69 3.60
N TYR A 64 -3.55 -40.64 3.65
CA TYR A 64 -3.10 -39.25 3.66
C TYR A 64 -3.64 -38.54 4.89
N VAL A 65 -3.07 -37.37 5.20
CA VAL A 65 -3.60 -36.47 6.23
C VAL A 65 -4.92 -35.86 5.74
N ARG A 66 -5.01 -35.52 4.45
CA ARG A 66 -6.20 -34.97 3.79
C ARG A 66 -6.24 -35.34 2.31
N THR A 67 -7.46 -35.48 1.76
CA THR A 67 -7.73 -35.70 0.34
C THR A 67 -8.90 -34.83 -0.12
N PHE A 68 -8.94 -34.47 -1.40
CA PHE A 68 -9.98 -33.66 -2.03
C PHE A 68 -10.48 -34.31 -3.31
N GLY A 69 -11.64 -33.87 -3.79
CA GLY A 69 -12.27 -34.43 -4.98
C GLY A 69 -11.38 -34.40 -6.22
N PHE A 70 -11.67 -35.30 -7.16
CA PHE A 70 -11.00 -35.31 -8.45
C PHE A 70 -11.52 -34.19 -9.35
N TYR A 71 -10.58 -33.48 -9.98
CA TYR A 71 -10.82 -32.48 -11.02
C TYR A 71 -9.88 -32.77 -12.18
N GLU A 72 -10.45 -32.86 -13.39
CA GLU A 72 -9.72 -33.26 -14.61
C GLU A 72 -8.91 -34.57 -14.45
N GLY A 73 -9.42 -35.52 -13.65
CA GLY A 73 -8.79 -36.82 -13.41
C GLY A 73 -7.65 -36.79 -12.38
N ARG A 74 -7.48 -35.71 -11.61
CA ARG A 74 -6.43 -35.57 -10.58
C ARG A 74 -7.03 -35.12 -9.25
N ALA A 75 -6.47 -35.59 -8.14
CA ALA A 75 -6.89 -35.16 -6.80
C ALA A 75 -5.72 -34.59 -6.02
N ALA A 76 -5.94 -33.46 -5.34
CA ALA A 76 -4.98 -32.92 -4.39
C ALA A 76 -5.02 -33.73 -3.09
N VAL A 77 -3.84 -34.10 -2.60
CA VAL A 77 -3.67 -34.83 -1.33
C VAL A 77 -2.56 -34.19 -0.50
N HIS A 78 -2.67 -34.34 0.82
CA HIS A 78 -1.71 -33.85 1.79
C HIS A 78 -1.14 -35.02 2.59
N SER A 79 0.17 -35.24 2.50
CA SER A 79 0.91 -36.17 3.36
C SER A 79 1.73 -35.42 4.40
N GLU A 80 2.46 -36.14 5.24
CA GLU A 80 3.42 -35.56 6.18
C GLU A 80 4.57 -34.81 5.49
N GLU A 81 4.86 -35.17 4.23
CA GLU A 81 5.91 -34.53 3.41
C GLU A 81 5.41 -33.26 2.68
N GLY A 82 4.09 -33.03 2.65
CA GLY A 82 3.46 -31.89 1.99
C GLY A 82 2.39 -32.26 0.98
N TRP A 83 1.98 -31.28 0.17
CA TRP A 83 0.88 -31.38 -0.79
C TRP A 83 1.37 -31.82 -2.18
N PHE A 84 0.58 -32.65 -2.85
CA PHE A 84 0.82 -33.06 -4.24
C PHE A 84 -0.47 -33.61 -4.87
N HIS A 85 -0.39 -34.02 -6.14
CA HIS A 85 -1.52 -34.60 -6.87
C HIS A 85 -1.30 -36.06 -7.18
N ILE A 86 -2.41 -36.82 -7.17
CA ILE A 86 -2.46 -38.24 -7.52
C ILE A 86 -3.44 -38.50 -8.66
N LEU A 87 -3.23 -39.62 -9.35
CA LEU A 87 -4.19 -40.22 -10.28
C LEU A 87 -5.25 -41.05 -9.52
N ALA A 88 -6.27 -41.51 -10.24
CA ALA A 88 -7.38 -42.29 -9.69
C ALA A 88 -6.96 -43.60 -9.02
N ASP A 89 -5.81 -44.16 -9.41
CA ASP A 89 -5.23 -45.37 -8.82
C ASP A 89 -4.34 -45.11 -7.59
N GLY A 90 -4.23 -43.85 -7.15
CA GLY A 90 -3.42 -43.44 -5.99
C GLY A 90 -2.00 -43.03 -6.35
N THR A 91 -1.55 -43.21 -7.60
CA THR A 91 -0.18 -42.93 -8.02
C THR A 91 0.12 -41.44 -7.99
N PRO A 92 1.20 -40.98 -7.33
CA PRO A 92 1.66 -39.59 -7.43
C PRO A 92 2.03 -39.24 -8.87
N ILE A 93 1.54 -38.10 -9.37
CA ILE A 93 1.82 -37.64 -10.74
C ILE A 93 3.30 -37.24 -10.88
N TYR A 94 3.89 -36.75 -9.80
CA TYR A 94 5.25 -36.21 -9.75
C TYR A 94 5.82 -36.31 -8.32
N PRO A 95 7.16 -36.25 -8.16
CA PRO A 95 7.80 -36.44 -6.86
C PRO A 95 7.79 -35.19 -5.96
N GLN A 96 7.57 -33.99 -6.50
CA GLN A 96 7.61 -32.74 -5.74
C GLN A 96 6.53 -32.67 -4.67
N ARG A 97 6.82 -31.93 -3.59
CA ARG A 97 5.89 -31.63 -2.49
C ARG A 97 5.80 -30.12 -2.30
N TYR A 98 4.58 -29.64 -2.19
CA TYR A 98 4.25 -28.23 -2.10
C TYR A 98 3.73 -27.88 -0.70
N ALA A 99 3.81 -26.61 -0.33
CA ALA A 99 3.20 -26.12 0.90
C ALA A 99 1.66 -26.10 0.81
N TRP A 100 1.11 -26.04 -0.40
CA TRP A 100 -0.32 -26.14 -0.69
C TRP A 100 -0.56 -26.45 -2.18
N CYS A 101 -1.65 -27.16 -2.50
CA CYS A 101 -2.11 -27.42 -3.87
C CYS A 101 -3.61 -27.08 -3.98
N GLY A 102 -3.99 -26.39 -5.06
CA GLY A 102 -5.39 -26.18 -5.45
C GLY A 102 -5.94 -27.34 -6.26
N ASN A 103 -7.04 -27.10 -6.98
CA ASN A 103 -7.61 -28.08 -7.90
C ASN A 103 -7.13 -27.80 -9.33
N PHE A 104 -7.11 -28.83 -10.17
CA PHE A 104 -6.93 -28.63 -11.60
C PHE A 104 -8.19 -28.01 -12.21
N GLN A 105 -8.00 -26.95 -12.98
CA GLN A 105 -9.03 -26.27 -13.75
C GLN A 105 -8.42 -25.74 -15.05
N GLU A 106 -9.05 -26.09 -16.19
CA GLU A 106 -8.60 -25.72 -17.53
C GLU A 106 -7.15 -26.16 -17.82
N GLY A 107 -6.76 -27.34 -17.33
CA GLY A 107 -5.42 -27.91 -17.50
C GLY A 107 -4.33 -27.19 -16.70
N ARG A 108 -4.69 -26.38 -15.71
CA ARG A 108 -3.77 -25.67 -14.81
C ARG A 108 -4.14 -25.90 -13.36
N CYS A 109 -3.16 -25.79 -12.46
CA CYS A 109 -3.41 -25.88 -11.01
C CYS A 109 -2.54 -24.88 -10.27
N PRO A 110 -3.10 -24.04 -9.37
CA PRO A 110 -2.30 -23.20 -8.51
C PRO A 110 -1.63 -24.05 -7.43
N VAL A 111 -0.36 -23.77 -7.13
CA VAL A 111 0.38 -24.38 -6.03
C VAL A 111 1.19 -23.33 -5.28
N ARG A 112 1.36 -23.53 -3.97
CA ARG A 112 2.27 -22.74 -3.15
C ARG A 112 3.53 -23.53 -2.86
N LEU A 113 4.67 -22.96 -3.24
CA LEU A 113 5.99 -23.52 -3.00
C LEU A 113 6.38 -23.40 -1.51
N PRO A 114 7.34 -24.22 -1.03
CA PRO A 114 7.82 -24.14 0.36
C PRO A 114 8.35 -22.77 0.78
N ASN A 115 8.86 -21.97 -0.15
CA ASN A 115 9.33 -20.60 0.11
C ASN A 115 8.19 -19.55 0.15
N GLY A 116 6.93 -19.97 0.02
CA GLY A 116 5.76 -19.09 0.06
C GLY A 116 5.30 -18.54 -1.29
N ALA A 117 6.13 -18.62 -2.33
CA ALA A 117 5.75 -18.19 -3.68
C ALA A 117 4.67 -19.12 -4.28
N TYR A 118 3.92 -18.59 -5.24
CA TYR A 118 2.91 -19.33 -6.00
C TYR A 118 3.33 -19.54 -7.46
N ALA A 119 2.86 -20.63 -8.04
CA ALA A 119 3.00 -20.96 -9.44
C ALA A 119 1.77 -21.73 -9.94
N HIS A 120 1.62 -21.80 -11.26
CA HIS A 120 0.72 -22.76 -11.90
C HIS A 120 1.49 -23.97 -12.40
N LEU A 121 0.92 -25.16 -12.20
CA LEU A 121 1.41 -26.41 -12.79
C LEU A 121 0.60 -26.76 -14.03
N ALA A 122 1.26 -27.40 -14.99
CA ALA A 122 0.62 -28.12 -16.09
C ALA A 122 0.14 -29.50 -15.62
N ALA A 123 -0.60 -30.18 -16.49
CA ALA A 123 -1.22 -31.49 -16.24
C ALA A 123 -0.24 -32.61 -15.81
N ASP A 124 1.03 -32.51 -16.21
CA ASP A 124 2.11 -33.45 -15.86
C ASP A 124 2.87 -33.05 -14.58
N GLY A 125 2.50 -31.93 -13.95
CA GLY A 125 3.18 -31.40 -12.76
C GLY A 125 4.36 -30.48 -13.03
N SER A 126 4.73 -30.27 -14.29
CA SER A 126 5.75 -29.28 -14.64
C SER A 126 5.22 -27.86 -14.41
N PRO A 127 6.07 -26.87 -14.07
CA PRO A 127 5.66 -25.47 -14.04
C PRO A 127 5.12 -25.04 -15.41
N ALA A 128 3.94 -24.40 -15.43
CA ALA A 128 3.31 -23.94 -16.67
C ALA A 128 4.10 -22.81 -17.36
N TYR A 129 4.86 -22.04 -16.58
CA TYR A 129 5.73 -20.94 -17.01
C TYR A 129 6.79 -20.62 -15.92
N ALA A 130 7.72 -19.72 -16.22
CA ALA A 130 8.92 -19.48 -15.40
C ALA A 130 8.67 -18.57 -14.20
N GLU A 131 7.78 -17.60 -14.35
CA GLU A 131 7.45 -16.56 -13.38
C GLU A 131 6.86 -17.13 -12.09
N ARG A 132 7.10 -16.44 -10.98
CA ARG A 132 6.57 -16.77 -9.66
C ARG A 132 5.92 -15.53 -9.07
N TYR A 133 4.83 -15.74 -8.33
CA TYR A 133 3.98 -14.67 -7.84
C TYR A 133 3.77 -14.81 -6.33
N CYS A 134 3.35 -13.74 -5.66
CA CYS A 134 2.94 -13.78 -4.26
C CYS A 134 1.60 -14.49 -4.07
N TYR A 135 0.77 -14.50 -5.12
CA TYR A 135 -0.48 -15.23 -5.20
C TYR A 135 -0.81 -15.54 -6.66
N VAL A 136 -1.45 -16.69 -6.90
CA VAL A 136 -2.08 -17.02 -8.18
C VAL A 136 -3.46 -17.64 -7.91
N GLY A 137 -4.49 -17.17 -8.62
CA GLY A 137 -5.85 -17.70 -8.54
C GLY A 137 -6.12 -18.79 -9.58
N ASP A 138 -7.27 -19.46 -9.48
CA ASP A 138 -7.67 -20.49 -10.45
C ASP A 138 -7.88 -19.92 -11.85
N PHE A 139 -7.60 -20.74 -12.88
CA PHE A 139 -7.93 -20.40 -14.26
C PHE A 139 -9.44 -20.48 -14.50
N LYS A 140 -9.99 -19.45 -15.15
CA LYS A 140 -11.38 -19.39 -15.57
C LYS A 140 -11.49 -18.64 -16.90
N ASP A 141 -12.18 -19.24 -17.85
CA ASP A 141 -12.36 -18.73 -19.21
C ASP A 141 -11.02 -18.40 -19.90
N GLY A 142 -9.96 -19.18 -19.61
CA GLY A 142 -8.62 -19.05 -20.19
C GLY A 142 -7.67 -18.10 -19.47
N HIS A 143 -8.08 -17.51 -18.34
CA HIS A 143 -7.31 -16.47 -17.64
C HIS A 143 -7.24 -16.74 -16.14
N ALA A 144 -6.18 -16.24 -15.50
CA ALA A 144 -6.04 -16.26 -14.03
C ALA A 144 -5.59 -14.90 -13.52
N VAL A 145 -5.90 -14.61 -12.25
CA VAL A 145 -5.36 -13.44 -11.54
C VAL A 145 -4.06 -13.83 -10.85
N VAL A 146 -3.06 -12.95 -10.94
CA VAL A 146 -1.78 -13.09 -10.24
C VAL A 146 -1.44 -11.82 -9.48
N GLN A 147 -0.73 -11.97 -8.36
CA GLN A 147 -0.28 -10.85 -7.52
C GLN A 147 1.25 -10.79 -7.49
N ARG A 148 1.82 -9.60 -7.70
CA ARG A 148 3.26 -9.35 -7.56
C ARG A 148 3.62 -8.85 -6.16
N GLU A 149 4.91 -8.65 -5.91
CA GLU A 149 5.46 -8.32 -4.59
C GLU A 149 5.02 -6.97 -4.02
N ASP A 150 4.62 -6.01 -4.86
CA ASP A 150 4.03 -4.74 -4.39
C ASP A 150 2.55 -4.85 -3.98
N GLY A 151 1.99 -6.07 -4.01
CA GLY A 151 0.60 -6.36 -3.66
C GLY A 151 -0.41 -6.09 -4.78
N LYS A 152 0.02 -5.62 -5.96
CA LYS A 152 -0.88 -5.38 -7.08
C LYS A 152 -1.16 -6.66 -7.88
N HIS A 153 -2.33 -6.68 -8.48
CA HIS A 153 -2.91 -7.80 -9.21
C HIS A 153 -3.03 -7.50 -10.71
N THR A 154 -2.89 -8.53 -11.54
CA THR A 154 -3.16 -8.46 -12.98
C THR A 154 -3.65 -9.81 -13.51
N HIS A 155 -4.07 -9.84 -14.76
CA HIS A 155 -4.48 -11.06 -15.44
C HIS A 155 -3.37 -11.65 -16.31
N ILE A 156 -3.26 -12.98 -16.32
CA ILE A 156 -2.39 -13.73 -17.24
C ILE A 156 -3.17 -14.76 -18.07
N ASP A 157 -2.63 -15.09 -19.24
CA ASP A 157 -3.05 -16.23 -20.04
C ASP A 157 -2.46 -17.57 -19.52
N SER A 158 -2.86 -18.68 -20.15
CA SER A 158 -2.39 -20.03 -19.78
C SER A 158 -0.89 -20.30 -19.98
N SER A 159 -0.20 -19.40 -20.69
CA SER A 159 1.26 -19.42 -20.89
C SER A 159 2.00 -18.46 -19.94
N GLY A 160 1.28 -17.77 -19.06
CA GLY A 160 1.85 -16.81 -18.11
C GLY A 160 2.03 -15.40 -18.68
N ASN A 161 1.63 -15.14 -19.92
CA ASN A 161 1.74 -13.80 -20.49
C ASN A 161 0.69 -12.87 -19.90
N LEU A 162 1.07 -11.62 -19.64
CA LEU A 162 0.12 -10.59 -19.22
C LEU A 162 -0.93 -10.35 -20.33
N LEU A 163 -2.21 -10.42 -19.98
CA LEU A 163 -3.30 -10.06 -20.91
C LEU A 163 -3.33 -8.56 -21.22
N HIS A 164 -2.93 -7.77 -20.23
CA HIS A 164 -2.83 -6.32 -20.31
C HIS A 164 -1.70 -5.84 -19.38
N GLY A 165 -1.14 -4.66 -19.64
CA GLY A 165 -0.07 -4.07 -18.82
C GLY A 165 -0.55 -3.39 -17.52
N ARG A 166 -1.84 -3.50 -17.17
CA ARG A 166 -2.46 -2.79 -16.04
C ARG A 166 -2.39 -3.62 -14.75
N TRP A 167 -2.11 -2.94 -13.64
CA TRP A 167 -1.94 -3.53 -12.31
C TRP A 167 -2.83 -2.80 -11.30
N PHE A 168 -3.64 -3.55 -10.56
CA PHE A 168 -4.68 -3.04 -9.66
C PHE A 168 -4.39 -3.39 -8.20
N HIS A 169 -4.88 -2.61 -7.24
CA HIS A 169 -4.77 -2.97 -5.82
C HIS A 169 -5.54 -4.26 -5.50
N ASP A 170 -6.62 -4.51 -6.23
CA ASP A 170 -7.42 -5.73 -6.14
C ASP A 170 -8.06 -6.04 -7.49
N LEU A 171 -8.24 -7.31 -7.80
CA LEU A 171 -8.72 -7.74 -9.11
C LEU A 171 -9.38 -9.11 -9.04
N ASP A 172 -10.63 -9.18 -9.47
CA ASP A 172 -11.35 -10.43 -9.66
C ASP A 172 -11.07 -11.02 -11.04
N VAL A 173 -11.12 -12.36 -11.16
CA VAL A 173 -11.07 -13.04 -12.46
C VAL A 173 -12.23 -12.61 -13.35
N PHE A 174 -12.01 -12.60 -14.66
CA PHE A 174 -13.06 -12.31 -15.62
C PHE A 174 -14.30 -13.21 -15.43
N HIS A 175 -15.47 -12.56 -15.47
CA HIS A 175 -16.77 -13.20 -15.54
C HIS A 175 -17.56 -12.53 -16.66
N LYS A 176 -17.91 -13.30 -17.70
CA LYS A 176 -18.55 -12.77 -18.92
C LYS A 176 -17.78 -11.61 -19.55
N ARG A 177 -16.45 -11.73 -19.61
CA ARG A 177 -15.49 -10.76 -20.19
C ARG A 177 -15.30 -9.46 -19.39
N LEU A 178 -15.86 -9.36 -18.20
CA LEU A 178 -15.71 -8.21 -17.30
C LEU A 178 -15.08 -8.66 -15.99
N ALA A 179 -14.29 -7.79 -15.38
CA ALA A 179 -13.71 -8.01 -14.05
C ALA A 179 -14.03 -6.82 -13.14
N GLN A 180 -14.05 -7.08 -11.84
CA GLN A 180 -14.10 -6.02 -10.84
C GLN A 180 -12.66 -5.71 -10.45
N ALA A 181 -12.29 -4.45 -10.51
CA ALA A 181 -10.94 -3.99 -10.24
C ALA A 181 -10.98 -2.83 -9.26
N ARG A 182 -10.05 -2.83 -8.31
CA ARG A 182 -9.85 -1.73 -7.36
C ARG A 182 -8.53 -1.04 -7.62
N ASP A 183 -8.58 0.28 -7.78
CA ASP A 183 -7.40 1.14 -7.72
C ASP A 183 -7.35 1.93 -6.40
N ALA A 184 -6.50 2.95 -6.31
CA ALA A 184 -6.34 3.74 -5.10
C ALA A 184 -7.59 4.55 -4.71
N ILE A 185 -8.52 4.78 -5.65
CA ILE A 185 -9.75 5.54 -5.42
C ILE A 185 -10.84 4.58 -4.94
N GLY A 186 -11.04 3.47 -5.65
CA GLY A 186 -12.05 2.49 -5.30
C GLY A 186 -12.26 1.41 -6.34
N TRP A 187 -13.38 0.71 -6.22
CA TRP A 187 -13.79 -0.37 -7.09
C TRP A 187 -14.54 0.13 -8.34
N ARG A 188 -14.32 -0.54 -9.47
CA ARG A 188 -15.08 -0.37 -10.71
C ARG A 188 -15.02 -1.64 -11.56
N HIS A 189 -15.78 -1.68 -12.63
CA HIS A 189 -15.69 -2.75 -13.62
C HIS A 189 -14.70 -2.38 -14.73
N VAL A 190 -13.93 -3.37 -15.18
CA VAL A 190 -13.01 -3.27 -16.32
C VAL A 190 -13.29 -4.34 -17.37
N ASP A 191 -12.94 -4.05 -18.61
CA ASP A 191 -13.01 -5.00 -19.72
C ASP A 191 -11.75 -5.90 -19.78
N MET A 192 -11.69 -6.77 -20.80
CA MET A 192 -10.58 -7.70 -21.03
C MET A 192 -9.21 -7.02 -21.27
N SER A 193 -9.19 -5.74 -21.64
CA SER A 193 -7.96 -4.93 -21.77
C SER A 193 -7.59 -4.20 -20.48
N GLY A 194 -8.39 -4.34 -19.43
CA GLY A 194 -8.24 -3.65 -18.16
C GLY A 194 -8.71 -2.20 -18.22
N GLU A 195 -9.40 -1.79 -19.29
CA GLU A 195 -9.96 -0.44 -19.38
C GLU A 195 -11.27 -0.35 -18.59
N PRO A 196 -11.51 0.76 -17.89
CA PRO A 196 -12.76 0.95 -17.15
C PRO A 196 -13.95 1.11 -18.11
N LEU A 197 -15.07 0.47 -17.77
CA LEU A 197 -16.33 0.65 -18.51
C LEU A 197 -16.94 2.06 -18.34
N TYR A 198 -16.62 2.72 -17.22
CA TYR A 198 -17.12 4.03 -16.84
C TYR A 198 -16.15 4.69 -15.85
N GLN A 199 -16.28 6.01 -15.65
CA GLN A 199 -15.33 6.79 -14.84
C GLN A 199 -15.58 6.71 -13.33
N THR A 200 -16.82 6.52 -12.89
CA THR A 200 -17.19 6.55 -11.47
C THR A 200 -16.57 5.39 -10.68
N HIS A 201 -15.95 5.69 -9.54
CA HIS A 201 -15.52 4.68 -8.56
C HIS A 201 -16.57 4.48 -7.47
N PHE A 202 -16.62 3.26 -6.97
CA PHE A 202 -17.51 2.85 -5.89
C PHE A 202 -16.69 2.30 -4.72
N LYS A 203 -17.26 2.33 -3.52
CA LYS A 203 -16.67 1.71 -2.33
C LYS A 203 -16.65 0.19 -2.46
N THR A 204 -17.68 -0.40 -3.07
CA THR A 204 -17.72 -1.80 -3.49
C THR A 204 -18.56 -1.93 -4.75
N VAL A 205 -18.24 -2.91 -5.59
CA VAL A 205 -19.09 -3.32 -6.71
C VAL A 205 -19.34 -4.83 -6.66
N GLU A 206 -20.50 -5.26 -7.14
CA GLU A 206 -20.77 -6.67 -7.47
C GLU A 206 -20.63 -6.92 -8.97
N PRO A 207 -20.42 -8.17 -9.42
CA PRO A 207 -20.42 -8.48 -10.85
C PRO A 207 -21.74 -8.11 -11.53
N PHE A 208 -21.67 -7.75 -12.81
CA PHE A 208 -22.87 -7.59 -13.64
C PHE A 208 -23.63 -8.90 -13.84
N TYR A 209 -24.92 -8.90 -13.48
CA TYR A 209 -25.89 -9.95 -13.80
C TYR A 209 -27.00 -9.36 -14.67
N ASN A 210 -27.10 -9.86 -15.91
CA ASN A 210 -28.06 -9.38 -16.91
C ASN A 210 -28.00 -7.85 -17.13
N GLY A 211 -26.78 -7.30 -17.18
CA GLY A 211 -26.52 -5.89 -17.45
C GLY A 211 -26.68 -4.95 -16.25
N GLN A 212 -26.87 -5.48 -15.03
CA GLN A 212 -27.01 -4.68 -13.81
C GLN A 212 -26.09 -5.18 -12.70
N ALA A 213 -25.58 -4.25 -11.90
CA ALA A 213 -24.73 -4.53 -10.74
C ALA A 213 -25.19 -3.72 -9.53
N ARG A 214 -25.12 -4.32 -8.35
CA ARG A 214 -25.30 -3.60 -7.08
C ARG A 214 -23.96 -3.01 -6.65
N VAL A 215 -23.97 -1.76 -6.19
CA VAL A 215 -22.77 -1.04 -5.76
C VAL A 215 -23.03 -0.25 -4.48
N GLU A 216 -21.98 -0.05 -3.68
CA GLU A 216 -21.98 0.87 -2.53
C GLU A 216 -21.15 2.11 -2.86
N GLN A 217 -21.70 3.30 -2.67
CA GLN A 217 -20.95 4.55 -2.83
C GLN A 217 -20.16 4.88 -1.54
N PHE A 218 -19.25 5.86 -1.62
CA PHE A 218 -18.42 6.23 -0.46
C PHE A 218 -19.19 6.86 0.69
N ASP A 219 -20.35 7.46 0.43
CA ASP A 219 -21.27 7.97 1.44
C ASP A 219 -22.13 6.86 2.10
N GLY A 220 -21.93 5.61 1.67
CA GLY A 220 -22.65 4.44 2.15
C GLY A 220 -24.03 4.26 1.52
N SER A 221 -24.43 5.06 0.53
CA SER A 221 -25.63 4.73 -0.26
C SER A 221 -25.42 3.44 -1.05
N LEU A 222 -26.50 2.68 -1.24
CA LEU A 222 -26.52 1.46 -2.06
C LEU A 222 -27.39 1.70 -3.27
N CYS A 223 -26.90 1.38 -4.46
CA CYS A 223 -27.65 1.53 -5.69
C CYS A 223 -27.43 0.36 -6.65
N VAL A 224 -28.28 0.28 -7.67
CA VAL A 224 -28.13 -0.60 -8.84
C VAL A 224 -27.73 0.27 -10.02
N ILE A 225 -26.68 -0.14 -10.74
CA ILE A 225 -26.17 0.53 -11.94
C ILE A 225 -26.32 -0.34 -13.19
N ASP A 226 -26.35 0.29 -14.36
CA ASP A 226 -26.14 -0.37 -15.65
C ASP A 226 -24.64 -0.51 -16.01
N GLU A 227 -24.33 -1.15 -17.14
CA GLU A 227 -22.96 -1.33 -17.65
C GLU A 227 -22.26 -0.02 -18.05
N ALA A 228 -23.00 1.08 -18.17
CA ALA A 228 -22.44 2.42 -18.39
C ALA A 228 -22.21 3.18 -17.07
N GLY A 229 -22.41 2.53 -15.92
CA GLY A 229 -22.23 3.12 -14.59
C GLY A 229 -23.37 4.05 -14.17
N ARG A 230 -24.50 4.07 -14.89
CA ARG A 230 -25.63 4.95 -14.57
C ARG A 230 -26.48 4.32 -13.50
N VAL A 231 -26.84 5.10 -12.48
CA VAL A 231 -27.75 4.65 -11.42
C VAL A 231 -29.14 4.43 -12.00
N LEU A 232 -29.62 3.19 -11.89
CA LEU A 232 -30.97 2.78 -12.29
C LEU A 232 -31.96 2.84 -11.12
N MET A 233 -31.48 2.50 -9.92
CA MET A 233 -32.30 2.42 -8.71
C MET A 233 -31.47 2.67 -7.47
N GLU A 234 -32.01 3.42 -6.52
CA GLU A 234 -31.44 3.54 -5.18
C GLU A 234 -32.10 2.53 -4.23
N LEU A 235 -31.27 1.80 -3.49
CA LEU A 235 -31.67 0.77 -2.54
C LEU A 235 -31.56 1.24 -1.08
N ARG A 236 -30.59 2.14 -0.82
CA ARG A 236 -30.34 2.73 0.49
C ARG A 236 -29.77 4.13 0.30
N GLU A 237 -30.35 5.09 1.02
CA GLU A 237 -29.87 6.46 1.13
C GLU A 237 -28.48 6.53 1.80
N PRO A 238 -27.73 7.64 1.61
CA PRO A 238 -26.44 7.86 2.28
C PRO A 238 -26.53 7.70 3.81
N LEU A 239 -25.48 7.14 4.43
CA LEU A 239 -25.45 6.92 5.88
C LEU A 239 -25.33 8.22 6.69
N ALA A 240 -24.85 9.28 6.05
CA ALA A 240 -24.75 10.61 6.61
C ALA A 240 -25.29 11.63 5.60
N SER A 241 -25.99 12.64 6.08
CA SER A 241 -26.43 13.72 5.21
C SER A 241 -25.23 14.50 4.67
N PRO A 242 -25.32 15.12 3.48
CA PRO A 242 -24.26 15.99 2.96
C PRO A 242 -23.86 17.11 3.95
N VAL A 243 -24.81 17.60 4.75
CA VAL A 243 -24.56 18.59 5.81
C VAL A 243 -23.63 18.02 6.89
N ALA A 244 -23.87 16.80 7.36
CA ALA A 244 -23.01 16.16 8.36
C ALA A 244 -21.60 15.91 7.81
N VAL A 245 -21.49 15.42 6.57
CA VAL A 245 -20.19 15.18 5.90
C VAL A 245 -19.39 16.47 5.74
N LEU A 246 -20.03 17.55 5.27
CA LEU A 246 -19.36 18.85 5.16
C LEU A 246 -18.99 19.42 6.52
N SER A 247 -19.90 19.31 7.51
CA SER A 247 -19.62 19.74 8.88
C SER A 247 -18.42 19.03 9.48
N ASP A 248 -18.27 17.72 9.27
CA ASP A 248 -17.11 16.94 9.71
C ASP A 248 -15.80 17.47 9.11
N LYS A 249 -15.81 17.75 7.80
CA LYS A 249 -14.64 18.34 7.11
C LYS A 249 -14.27 19.72 7.66
N MET A 250 -15.26 20.58 7.93
CA MET A 250 -15.04 21.93 8.46
C MET A 250 -14.41 21.94 9.86
N VAL A 251 -14.64 20.89 10.66
CA VAL A 251 -14.10 20.79 12.03
C VAL A 251 -12.84 19.94 12.13
N GLY A 252 -12.20 19.59 11.01
CA GLY A 252 -10.97 18.81 10.97
C GLY A 252 -9.84 19.38 11.83
N ALA A 253 -9.79 20.72 11.97
CA ALA A 253 -8.87 21.44 12.84
C ALA A 253 -8.90 20.99 14.32
N TRP A 254 -10.07 20.53 14.81
CA TRP A 254 -10.20 20.00 16.18
C TRP A 254 -9.35 18.73 16.36
N ARG A 255 -9.24 17.90 15.32
CA ARG A 255 -8.44 16.68 15.34
C ARG A 255 -6.95 17.02 15.48
N THR A 256 -6.45 17.93 14.64
CA THR A 256 -5.07 18.42 14.69
C THR A 256 -4.73 18.99 16.07
N GLN A 257 -5.57 19.89 16.60
CA GLN A 257 -5.32 20.54 17.89
C GLN A 257 -5.46 19.58 19.08
N ALA A 258 -6.36 18.59 19.04
CA ALA A 258 -6.45 17.58 20.08
C ALA A 258 -5.21 16.68 20.14
N ILE A 259 -4.69 16.28 18.97
CA ILE A 259 -3.45 15.49 18.86
C ILE A 259 -2.26 16.29 19.37
N TYR A 260 -2.11 17.52 18.88
CA TYR A 260 -1.05 18.43 19.32
C TYR A 260 -1.09 18.65 20.84
N ALA A 261 -2.25 19.01 21.40
CA ALA A 261 -2.37 19.26 22.83
C ALA A 261 -2.02 18.02 23.66
N ALA A 262 -2.44 16.83 23.22
CA ALA A 262 -2.11 15.58 23.91
C ALA A 262 -0.60 15.29 23.90
N VAL A 263 0.08 15.52 22.77
CA VAL A 263 1.55 15.37 22.68
C VAL A 263 2.26 16.42 23.54
N GLN A 264 1.84 17.68 23.45
CA GLN A 264 2.47 18.79 24.16
C GLN A 264 2.37 18.64 25.69
N LEU A 265 1.25 18.09 26.17
CA LEU A 265 1.01 17.84 27.58
C LEU A 265 1.59 16.51 28.08
N GLY A 266 2.21 15.70 27.20
CA GLY A 266 2.82 14.42 27.56
C GLY A 266 1.79 13.33 27.89
N VAL A 267 0.60 13.38 27.30
CA VAL A 267 -0.48 12.42 27.58
C VAL A 267 -0.10 11.02 27.13
N PHE A 268 0.50 10.87 25.95
CA PHE A 268 0.88 9.55 25.44
C PHE A 268 1.99 8.91 26.27
N GLU A 269 2.91 9.70 26.82
CA GLU A 269 3.95 9.26 27.76
C GLU A 269 3.38 8.85 29.12
N ALA A 270 2.24 9.43 29.52
CA ALA A 270 1.56 9.08 30.77
C ALA A 270 0.73 7.79 30.66
N LEU A 271 0.43 7.31 29.46
CA LEU A 271 -0.31 6.06 29.27
C LEU A 271 0.61 4.83 29.42
N PRO A 272 0.12 3.72 30.00
CA PRO A 272 -1.26 3.48 30.41
C PRO A 272 -1.64 4.08 31.78
N ALA A 273 -2.83 4.69 31.87
CA ALA A 273 -3.30 5.40 33.07
C ALA A 273 -4.83 5.58 33.09
N SER A 274 -5.44 5.79 34.26
CA SER A 274 -6.82 6.30 34.34
C SER A 274 -6.89 7.76 33.88
N ALA A 275 -8.11 8.28 33.67
CA ALA A 275 -8.27 9.71 33.36
C ALA A 275 -7.74 10.61 34.49
N GLU A 276 -7.97 10.23 35.75
CA GLU A 276 -7.48 10.95 36.93
C GLU A 276 -5.95 10.86 37.07
N GLU A 277 -5.35 9.71 36.76
CA GLU A 277 -3.89 9.58 36.68
C GLU A 277 -3.30 10.49 35.58
N VAL A 278 -3.89 10.49 34.38
CA VAL A 278 -3.47 11.38 33.28
C VAL A 278 -3.54 12.83 33.75
N GLU A 279 -4.62 13.24 34.44
CA GLU A 279 -4.75 14.59 34.96
C GLU A 279 -3.61 14.97 35.90
N ARG A 280 -3.24 14.07 36.83
CA ARG A 280 -2.12 14.32 37.76
C ARG A 280 -0.77 14.36 37.06
N LEU A 281 -0.52 13.43 36.14
CA LEU A 281 0.79 13.26 35.48
C LEU A 281 1.07 14.37 34.45
N THR A 282 0.02 14.95 33.86
CA THR A 282 0.12 15.96 32.79
C THR A 282 -0.29 17.36 33.22
N ALA A 283 -0.58 17.54 34.53
CA ALA A 283 -1.06 18.79 35.12
C ALA A 283 -2.32 19.37 34.43
N LEU A 284 -3.19 18.51 33.90
CA LEU A 284 -4.50 18.94 33.40
C LEU A 284 -5.40 19.39 34.56
N HIS A 285 -6.31 20.30 34.26
CA HIS A 285 -7.34 20.70 35.22
C HIS A 285 -8.18 19.47 35.62
N PRO A 286 -8.52 19.30 36.92
CA PRO A 286 -9.41 18.22 37.34
C PRO A 286 -10.72 18.23 36.53
N SER A 287 -11.20 17.07 36.07
CA SER A 287 -12.40 16.87 35.25
C SER A 287 -12.31 17.17 33.74
N VAL A 288 -11.17 17.66 33.21
CA VAL A 288 -11.02 17.83 31.75
C VAL A 288 -10.26 16.69 31.08
N GLY A 289 -9.51 15.87 31.83
CA GLY A 289 -8.78 14.73 31.28
C GLY A 289 -9.71 13.74 30.59
N ILE A 290 -10.87 13.48 31.18
CA ILE A 290 -11.88 12.61 30.56
C ILE A 290 -12.39 13.12 29.21
N ARG A 291 -12.43 14.45 29.00
CA ARG A 291 -12.84 15.05 27.71
C ARG A 291 -11.79 14.79 26.64
N LEU A 292 -10.51 15.03 26.98
CA LEU A 292 -9.39 14.75 26.07
C LEU A 292 -9.32 13.26 25.75
N MET A 293 -9.42 12.38 26.75
CA MET A 293 -9.36 10.93 26.52
C MET A 293 -10.51 10.40 25.65
N ARG A 294 -11.72 11.00 25.74
CA ARG A 294 -12.82 10.68 24.82
C ARG A 294 -12.50 11.08 23.38
N ALA A 295 -11.94 12.28 23.18
CA ALA A 295 -11.51 12.72 21.85
C ALA A 295 -10.41 11.82 21.28
N LEU A 296 -9.41 11.44 22.09
CA LEU A 296 -8.35 10.52 21.66
C LEU A 296 -8.91 9.12 21.34
N ALA A 297 -9.95 8.66 22.04
CA ALA A 297 -10.63 7.40 21.72
C ALA A 297 -11.44 7.47 20.43
N GLU A 298 -12.14 8.58 20.17
CA GLU A 298 -12.86 8.83 18.92
C GLU A 298 -11.91 8.86 17.71
N LEU A 299 -10.72 9.44 17.90
CA LEU A 299 -9.65 9.43 16.90
C LEU A 299 -8.94 8.08 16.76
N GLY A 300 -9.30 7.08 17.59
CA GLY A 300 -8.66 5.77 17.59
C GLY A 300 -7.21 5.78 18.07
N LEU A 301 -6.79 6.80 18.82
CA LEU A 301 -5.43 6.97 19.36
C LEU A 301 -5.28 6.40 20.77
N ALA A 302 -6.39 6.30 21.52
CA ALA A 302 -6.42 5.67 22.82
C ALA A 302 -7.58 4.68 22.93
N ARG A 303 -7.41 3.60 23.68
CA ARG A 303 -8.50 2.67 24.01
C ARG A 303 -8.68 2.59 25.53
N ARG A 304 -9.92 2.53 25.97
CA ARG A 304 -10.28 2.31 27.38
C ARG A 304 -10.63 0.86 27.61
N ASP A 305 -10.03 0.23 28.62
CA ASP A 305 -10.41 -1.13 29.01
C ASP A 305 -11.63 -1.18 29.94
N GLY A 306 -12.05 -2.38 30.31
CA GLY A 306 -13.19 -2.59 31.22
C GLY A 306 -12.95 -2.13 32.67
N GLN A 307 -11.71 -1.84 33.05
CA GLN A 307 -11.33 -1.29 34.36
C GLN A 307 -11.23 0.23 34.35
N GLY A 308 -11.38 0.85 33.18
CA GLY A 308 -11.36 2.29 32.99
C GLY A 308 -9.99 2.87 32.74
N VAL A 309 -8.96 2.04 32.54
CA VAL A 309 -7.59 2.44 32.20
C VAL A 309 -7.49 2.66 30.69
N TYR A 310 -6.81 3.74 30.31
CA TYR A 310 -6.52 4.04 28.92
C TYR A 310 -5.14 3.53 28.51
N TYR A 311 -5.05 3.03 27.29
CA TYR A 311 -3.82 2.58 26.64
C TYR A 311 -3.68 3.28 25.29
N PRO A 312 -2.46 3.57 24.82
CA PRO A 312 -2.29 3.96 23.43
C PRO A 312 -2.72 2.80 22.54
N THR A 313 -3.37 3.11 21.42
CA THR A 313 -3.52 2.16 20.32
C THR A 313 -2.20 2.05 19.56
N GLU A 314 -2.13 1.20 18.53
CA GLU A 314 -0.98 1.17 17.62
C GLU A 314 -0.73 2.54 16.97
N LEU A 315 -1.80 3.26 16.58
CA LEU A 315 -1.69 4.62 16.06
C LEU A 315 -1.26 5.63 17.14
N GLY A 316 -1.80 5.53 18.34
CA GLY A 316 -1.42 6.41 19.46
C GLY A 316 0.03 6.23 19.90
N ALA A 317 0.59 5.02 19.78
CA ALA A 317 1.98 4.76 20.12
C ALA A 317 2.98 5.50 19.21
N LEU A 318 2.58 5.87 17.98
CA LEU A 318 3.37 6.72 17.09
C LEU A 318 3.55 8.14 17.64
N LEU A 319 2.72 8.57 18.61
CA LEU A 319 2.80 9.91 19.20
C LEU A 319 3.63 9.96 20.48
N THR A 320 4.24 8.84 20.89
CA THR A 320 5.19 8.81 22.00
C THR A 320 6.60 9.14 21.50
N ARG A 321 7.34 9.99 22.21
CA ARG A 321 8.70 10.44 21.78
C ARG A 321 9.73 9.32 21.63
N SER A 322 9.59 8.23 22.40
CA SER A 322 10.51 7.09 22.36
C SER A 322 10.25 6.13 21.20
N HIS A 323 9.15 6.30 20.45
CA HIS A 323 8.83 5.42 19.34
C HIS A 323 9.85 5.62 18.19
N PRO A 324 10.40 4.54 17.58
CA PRO A 324 11.40 4.68 16.50
C PRO A 324 10.91 5.45 15.26
N LEU A 325 9.58 5.43 15.06
CA LEU A 325 8.84 6.15 14.02
C LEU A 325 7.95 7.25 14.63
N SER A 326 8.43 7.93 15.68
CA SER A 326 7.62 8.94 16.37
C SER A 326 7.21 10.07 15.43
N LEU A 327 5.94 10.44 15.50
CA LEU A 327 5.33 11.61 14.86
C LEU A 327 5.00 12.71 15.88
N ALA A 328 5.56 12.65 17.09
CA ALA A 328 5.33 13.65 18.12
C ALA A 328 5.76 15.07 17.67
N ASP A 329 6.95 15.20 17.07
CA ASP A 329 7.44 16.48 16.55
C ASP A 329 6.62 16.96 15.33
N ALA A 330 6.11 16.03 14.52
CA ALA A 330 5.19 16.36 13.44
C ALA A 330 3.87 16.91 13.98
N ALA A 331 3.28 16.27 15.00
CA ALA A 331 2.08 16.76 15.67
C ALA A 331 2.26 18.17 16.25
N ARG A 332 3.45 18.48 16.77
CA ARG A 332 3.81 19.82 17.23
C ARG A 332 3.89 20.82 16.07
N HIS A 333 4.62 20.48 15.01
CA HIS A 333 4.73 21.32 13.82
C HIS A 333 3.36 21.72 13.23
N TRP A 334 2.47 20.74 13.07
CA TRP A 334 1.12 20.97 12.52
C TRP A 334 0.17 21.67 13.49
N GLY A 335 0.46 21.64 14.80
CA GLY A 335 -0.38 22.23 15.85
C GLY A 335 -0.01 23.65 16.25
N GLU A 336 1.19 24.11 15.91
CA GLU A 336 1.72 25.42 16.30
C GLU A 336 1.70 26.41 15.12
N GLU A 337 2.85 26.79 14.58
CA GLU A 337 2.94 27.90 13.62
C GLU A 337 2.32 27.59 12.27
N SER A 338 2.35 26.32 11.84
CA SER A 338 1.62 25.91 10.62
C SER A 338 0.11 26.14 10.79
N TYR A 339 -0.45 25.76 11.94
CA TYR A 339 -1.86 26.00 12.24
C TYR A 339 -2.21 27.50 12.24
N ALA A 340 -1.34 28.33 12.82
CA ALA A 340 -1.52 29.78 12.85
C ALA A 340 -1.45 30.39 11.44
N ALA A 341 -0.51 29.95 10.60
CA ALA A 341 -0.39 30.42 9.22
C ALA A 341 -1.64 30.06 8.39
N TRP A 342 -2.17 28.84 8.54
CA TRP A 342 -3.38 28.37 7.85
C TRP A 342 -4.63 29.21 8.16
N ALA A 343 -4.69 29.89 9.31
CA ALA A 343 -5.77 30.84 9.61
C ALA A 343 -5.83 32.03 8.63
N GLY A 344 -4.72 32.32 7.94
CA GLY A 344 -4.63 33.37 6.92
C GLY A 344 -4.73 32.90 5.47
N LEU A 345 -5.10 31.64 5.20
CA LEU A 345 -5.20 31.08 3.84
C LEU A 345 -6.00 31.97 2.87
N ALA A 346 -7.15 32.50 3.30
CA ALA A 346 -7.98 33.37 2.45
C ALA A 346 -7.24 34.64 2.00
N ARG A 347 -6.34 35.18 2.83
CA ARG A 347 -5.48 36.31 2.45
C ARG A 347 -4.45 35.87 1.43
N SER A 348 -3.76 34.75 1.66
CA SER A 348 -2.78 34.22 0.71
C SER A 348 -3.38 33.97 -0.66
N LEU A 349 -4.60 33.43 -0.72
CA LEU A 349 -5.34 33.24 -1.99
C LEU A 349 -5.67 34.57 -2.71
N GLN A 350 -5.78 35.68 -1.99
CA GLN A 350 -6.07 36.99 -2.57
C GLN A 350 -4.82 37.74 -3.02
N SER A 351 -3.69 37.52 -2.34
CA SER A 351 -2.46 38.29 -2.56
C SER A 351 -1.32 37.50 -3.21
N ASP A 352 -1.43 36.18 -3.29
CA ASP A 352 -0.32 35.29 -3.70
C ASP A 352 0.93 35.47 -2.80
N GLU A 353 0.69 35.74 -1.51
CA GLU A 353 1.76 35.94 -0.52
C GLU A 353 1.56 35.00 0.68
N PRO A 354 2.63 34.43 1.25
CA PRO A 354 2.49 33.45 2.32
C PRO A 354 1.95 34.10 3.59
N SER A 355 0.96 33.46 4.20
CA SER A 355 0.41 33.92 5.47
C SER A 355 1.46 33.81 6.59
N PHE A 356 2.35 32.81 6.50
CA PHE A 356 3.49 32.66 7.40
C PHE A 356 4.39 33.91 7.41
N ASP A 357 4.77 34.42 6.23
CA ASP A 357 5.59 35.64 6.08
C ASP A 357 4.91 36.85 6.76
N SER A 358 3.59 36.97 6.62
CA SER A 358 2.82 38.05 7.25
C SER A 358 2.78 37.94 8.78
N LEU A 359 2.77 36.71 9.31
CA LEU A 359 2.71 36.44 10.74
C LEU A 359 4.06 36.69 11.43
N HIS A 360 5.16 36.32 10.78
CA HIS A 360 6.50 36.33 11.38
C HIS A 360 7.44 37.40 10.82
N GLY A 361 7.07 38.08 9.73
CA GLY A 361 7.87 39.13 9.10
C GLY A 361 9.09 38.62 8.32
N LYS A 362 9.20 37.30 8.11
CA LYS A 362 10.29 36.61 7.40
C LYS A 362 9.73 35.36 6.72
N ASN A 363 10.42 34.87 5.69
CA ASN A 363 10.08 33.57 5.11
C ASN A 363 10.34 32.43 6.11
N PHE A 364 9.68 31.30 5.88
CA PHE A 364 9.71 30.14 6.75
C PHE A 364 11.11 29.63 7.09
N PHE A 365 11.98 29.47 6.09
CA PHE A 365 13.31 28.91 6.32
C PHE A 365 14.25 29.87 7.06
N ASP A 366 14.17 31.18 6.82
CA ASP A 366 14.91 32.19 7.57
C ASP A 366 14.40 32.29 9.01
N TRP A 367 13.08 32.19 9.21
CA TRP A 367 12.51 32.14 10.56
C TRP A 367 12.97 30.90 11.32
N LEU A 368 13.03 29.73 10.70
CA LEU A 368 13.54 28.52 11.34
C LEU A 368 15.01 28.69 11.80
N GLN A 369 15.85 29.39 11.03
CA GLN A 369 17.24 29.65 11.44
C GLN A 369 17.33 30.46 12.73
N ASP A 370 16.45 31.45 12.89
CA ASP A 370 16.37 32.26 14.10
C ASP A 370 15.75 31.50 15.29
N ASN A 371 15.12 30.34 15.05
CA ASN A 371 14.39 29.55 16.04
C ASN A 371 14.91 28.10 16.11
N PRO A 372 16.07 27.84 16.76
CA PRO A 372 16.74 26.53 16.73
C PRO A 372 15.91 25.36 17.27
N ALA A 373 14.96 25.61 18.19
CA ALA A 373 14.06 24.56 18.68
C ALA A 373 13.07 24.12 17.59
N GLU A 374 12.56 25.08 16.82
CA GLU A 374 11.62 24.84 15.73
C GLU A 374 12.32 24.22 14.53
N LEU A 375 13.53 24.66 14.22
CA LEU A 375 14.38 24.01 13.21
C LEU A 375 14.56 22.52 13.51
N ARG A 376 14.90 22.17 14.76
CA ARG A 376 15.05 20.77 15.16
C ARG A 376 13.76 19.98 15.05
N ALA A 377 12.64 20.53 15.52
CA ALA A 377 11.34 19.88 15.44
C ALA A 377 10.90 19.66 13.98
N TYR A 378 11.11 20.65 13.12
CA TYR A 378 10.83 20.56 11.68
C TYR A 378 11.64 19.45 11.02
N HIS A 379 12.96 19.43 11.18
CA HIS A 379 13.79 18.38 10.58
C HIS A 379 13.51 16.99 11.16
N SER A 380 13.19 16.90 12.46
CA SER A 380 12.74 15.65 13.09
C SER A 380 11.44 15.14 12.47
N ALA A 381 10.45 16.02 12.26
CA ALA A 381 9.20 15.69 11.59
C ALA A 381 9.42 15.24 10.13
N MET A 382 10.24 15.96 9.37
CA MET A 382 10.57 15.61 7.99
C MET A 382 11.31 14.26 7.91
N ALA A 383 12.25 14.01 8.82
CA ALA A 383 12.93 12.72 8.92
C ALA A 383 11.96 11.56 9.24
N ALA A 384 10.96 11.80 10.10
CA ALA A 384 9.95 10.80 10.41
C ALA A 384 9.09 10.42 9.19
N TYR A 385 8.68 11.41 8.38
CA TYR A 385 7.98 11.15 7.12
C TYR A 385 8.89 10.45 6.09
N ALA A 386 10.14 10.89 5.97
CA ALA A 386 11.13 10.33 5.05
C ALA A 386 11.34 8.83 5.25
N LYS A 387 11.35 8.34 6.51
CA LYS A 387 11.48 6.91 6.82
C LYS A 387 10.37 6.05 6.20
N HIS A 388 9.17 6.61 6.03
CA HIS A 388 8.06 5.92 5.38
C HIS A 388 8.08 6.13 3.86
N ASP A 389 8.19 7.40 3.44
CA ASP A 389 8.03 7.77 2.04
C ASP A 389 9.16 7.26 1.14
N TYR A 390 10.36 7.05 1.70
CA TYR A 390 11.54 6.60 0.97
C TYR A 390 11.90 5.13 1.23
N ALA A 391 11.09 4.39 2.01
CA ALA A 391 11.38 3.00 2.37
C ALA A 391 11.50 2.06 1.16
N ARG A 392 10.77 2.37 0.07
CA ARG A 392 10.72 1.56 -1.15
C ARG A 392 11.22 2.29 -2.38
N LEU A 393 11.98 3.38 -2.20
CA LEU A 393 12.44 4.21 -3.32
C LEU A 393 13.32 3.41 -4.30
N ALA A 394 14.21 2.56 -3.76
CA ALA A 394 15.09 1.71 -4.55
C ALA A 394 14.35 0.58 -5.31
N ASP A 395 13.14 0.23 -4.89
CA ASP A 395 12.29 -0.72 -5.64
C ASP A 395 11.67 -0.03 -6.86
N ALA A 396 11.42 1.27 -6.77
CA ALA A 396 10.71 2.04 -7.78
C ALA A 396 11.61 2.40 -8.96
N ALA A 397 12.84 2.85 -8.71
CA ALA A 397 13.78 3.31 -9.73
C ALA A 397 15.18 2.67 -9.60
N ASP A 398 15.84 2.44 -10.74
CA ASP A 398 17.23 1.99 -10.76
C ASP A 398 18.20 3.16 -10.54
N PHE A 399 18.66 3.30 -9.29
CA PHE A 399 19.73 4.23 -8.92
C PHE A 399 21.14 3.67 -9.18
N GLY A 400 21.26 2.38 -9.50
CA GLY A 400 22.52 1.63 -9.53
C GLY A 400 23.48 2.00 -10.67
N ALA A 401 23.04 2.80 -11.64
CA ALA A 401 23.91 3.38 -12.66
C ALA A 401 24.87 4.45 -12.10
N ALA A 402 24.55 5.07 -10.97
CA ALA A 402 25.39 6.05 -10.29
C ALA A 402 26.26 5.38 -9.22
N SER A 403 27.57 5.64 -9.23
CA SER A 403 28.46 5.18 -8.15
C SER A 403 28.44 6.16 -6.96
N SER A 404 28.15 7.43 -7.22
CA SER A 404 28.03 8.49 -6.22
C SER A 404 26.78 9.35 -6.41
N ILE A 405 26.10 9.69 -5.30
CA ILE A 405 24.96 10.61 -5.30
C ILE A 405 25.24 11.85 -4.44
N LEU A 406 24.68 12.99 -4.83
CA LEU A 406 24.59 14.21 -4.03
C LEU A 406 23.11 14.46 -3.69
N ASP A 407 22.73 14.25 -2.44
CA ASP A 407 21.40 14.56 -1.92
C ASP A 407 21.37 16.03 -1.45
N ALA A 408 20.89 16.93 -2.31
CA ALA A 408 20.93 18.36 -2.08
C ALA A 408 19.63 18.85 -1.43
N GLY A 409 19.73 19.45 -0.25
CA GLY A 409 18.57 19.66 0.63
C GLY A 409 18.13 18.39 1.35
N GLY A 410 19.05 17.43 1.55
CA GLY A 410 18.73 16.09 2.08
C GLY A 410 18.43 16.03 3.58
N GLY A 411 18.39 17.17 4.28
CA GLY A 411 18.07 17.26 5.69
C GLY A 411 19.05 16.46 6.55
N THR A 412 18.51 15.57 7.39
CA THR A 412 19.31 14.67 8.24
C THR A 412 19.71 13.36 7.55
N GLY A 413 19.47 13.23 6.24
CA GLY A 413 20.00 12.16 5.38
C GLY A 413 19.20 10.85 5.33
N GLU A 414 17.97 10.81 5.85
CA GLU A 414 17.15 9.57 5.87
C GLU A 414 16.97 8.94 4.47
N LEU A 415 16.82 9.76 3.43
CA LEU A 415 16.77 9.31 2.04
C LEU A 415 18.07 8.63 1.63
N ALA A 416 19.21 9.32 1.81
CA ALA A 416 20.52 8.78 1.49
C ALA A 416 20.80 7.48 2.25
N PHE A 417 20.39 7.40 3.53
CA PHE A 417 20.55 6.18 4.33
C PHE A 417 19.73 5.01 3.79
N SER A 418 18.49 5.27 3.36
CA SER A 418 17.66 4.26 2.70
C SER A 418 18.34 3.72 1.43
N LEU A 419 18.79 4.62 0.54
CA LEU A 419 19.45 4.24 -0.71
C LEU A 419 20.76 3.47 -0.50
N LEU A 420 21.63 3.90 0.42
CA LEU A 420 22.91 3.24 0.68
C LEU A 420 22.79 1.81 1.24
N ARG A 421 21.65 1.50 1.89
CA ARG A 421 21.34 0.14 2.36
C ARG A 421 20.87 -0.75 1.23
N SER A 422 20.13 -0.20 0.27
CA SER A 422 19.65 -0.92 -0.92
C SER A 422 20.69 -1.02 -2.04
N CYS A 423 21.66 -0.10 -2.08
CA CYS A 423 22.73 -0.03 -3.10
C CYS A 423 24.12 -0.15 -2.45
N PRO A 424 24.66 -1.37 -2.24
CA PRO A 424 25.88 -1.59 -1.44
C PRO A 424 27.15 -0.92 -1.98
N GLN A 425 27.22 -0.65 -3.29
CA GLN A 425 28.39 -0.04 -3.95
C GLN A 425 28.29 1.49 -4.07
N MET A 426 27.18 2.09 -3.63
CA MET A 426 26.94 3.51 -3.77
C MET A 426 27.59 4.30 -2.62
N GLU A 427 28.03 5.50 -2.94
CA GLU A 427 28.47 6.53 -1.99
C GLU A 427 27.51 7.74 -2.05
N ALA A 428 27.29 8.40 -0.92
CA ALA A 428 26.40 9.56 -0.83
C ALA A 428 27.06 10.74 -0.11
N THR A 429 26.91 11.92 -0.68
CA THR A 429 27.11 13.19 0.03
C THR A 429 25.76 13.85 0.24
N VAL A 430 25.41 14.17 1.48
CA VAL A 430 24.20 14.91 1.83
C VAL A 430 24.58 16.37 2.05
N MET A 431 23.96 17.28 1.30
CA MET A 431 24.18 18.71 1.45
C MET A 431 22.95 19.37 2.05
N ASP A 432 23.14 20.14 3.11
CA ASP A 432 22.12 21.01 3.68
C ASP A 432 22.77 22.22 4.35
N ARG A 433 21.98 23.10 4.97
CA ARG A 433 22.49 24.23 5.74
C ARG A 433 23.34 23.73 6.91
N LYS A 434 24.29 24.56 7.34
CA LYS A 434 25.27 24.20 8.37
C LYS A 434 24.62 23.69 9.64
N GLU A 435 23.58 24.38 10.11
CA GLU A 435 22.89 24.07 11.36
C GLU A 435 22.16 22.72 11.30
N VAL A 436 21.77 22.27 10.10
CA VAL A 436 21.10 20.98 9.87
C VAL A 436 22.15 19.87 9.83
N VAL A 437 23.22 20.07 9.06
CA VAL A 437 24.36 19.16 8.96
C VAL A 437 24.99 18.88 10.33
N GLU A 438 25.09 19.89 11.20
CA GLU A 438 25.61 19.75 12.56
C GLU A 438 24.75 18.86 13.48
N THR A 439 23.47 18.65 13.14
CA THR A 439 22.55 17.75 13.88
C THR A 439 22.49 16.34 13.33
N ALA A 440 23.01 16.11 12.12
CA ALA A 440 22.91 14.82 11.45
C ALA A 440 23.85 13.79 12.08
N ILE A 441 23.36 12.55 12.21
CA ILE A 441 24.12 11.43 12.75
C ILE A 441 24.15 10.32 11.71
N VAL A 442 25.33 10.06 11.14
CA VAL A 442 25.53 8.96 10.19
C VAL A 442 25.41 7.63 10.94
N PRO A 443 24.51 6.72 10.52
CA PRO A 443 24.42 5.37 11.09
C PRO A 443 25.74 4.60 10.97
N SER A 444 26.09 3.81 11.98
CA SER A 444 27.37 3.11 12.02
C SER A 444 27.55 2.10 10.88
N ASP A 445 26.46 1.52 10.37
CA ASP A 445 26.45 0.62 9.21
C ASP A 445 26.77 1.32 7.88
N LEU A 446 26.71 2.66 7.85
CA LEU A 446 26.96 3.48 6.67
C LEU A 446 28.27 4.28 6.76
N GLY A 447 29.06 4.05 7.81
CA GLY A 447 30.35 4.70 8.00
C GLY A 447 31.27 4.51 6.79
N GLY A 448 31.85 5.62 6.30
CA GLY A 448 32.76 5.60 5.15
C GLY A 448 32.07 5.56 3.78
N ARG A 449 30.74 5.61 3.71
CA ARG A 449 29.97 5.73 2.46
C ARG A 449 29.00 6.91 2.45
N CYS A 450 28.83 7.59 3.58
CA CYS A 450 27.96 8.75 3.71
C CYS A 450 28.72 9.91 4.37
N TRP A 451 28.65 11.09 3.75
CA TRP A 451 29.22 12.32 4.29
C TRP A 451 28.19 13.44 4.26
N PHE A 452 28.29 14.37 5.20
CA PHE A 452 27.50 15.59 5.18
C PHE A 452 28.38 16.80 4.85
N VAL A 453 27.86 17.71 4.05
CA VAL A 453 28.54 18.96 3.68
C VAL A 453 27.60 20.15 3.85
N ALA A 454 28.06 21.20 4.52
CA ALA A 454 27.30 22.43 4.63
C ALA A 454 27.29 23.17 3.30
N GLY A 455 26.11 23.58 2.83
CA GLY A 455 25.94 24.32 1.58
C GLY A 455 24.66 25.14 1.54
N ASP A 456 24.64 26.13 0.65
CA ASP A 456 23.47 26.92 0.31
C ASP A 456 23.05 26.54 -1.12
N LEU A 457 21.80 26.11 -1.28
CA LEU A 457 21.23 25.64 -2.55
C LEU A 457 21.35 26.70 -3.66
N PHE A 458 21.40 27.98 -3.32
CA PHE A 458 21.49 29.09 -4.27
C PHE A 458 22.93 29.48 -4.63
N GLN A 459 23.92 28.98 -3.89
CA GLN A 459 25.34 29.23 -4.12
C GLN A 459 25.99 28.09 -4.93
N ALA A 460 27.28 28.20 -5.21
CA ALA A 460 28.01 27.10 -5.83
C ALA A 460 28.12 25.94 -4.83
N TRP A 461 27.74 24.74 -5.26
CA TRP A 461 27.73 23.57 -4.37
C TRP A 461 29.14 23.03 -4.13
N PRO A 462 29.49 22.67 -2.88
CA PRO A 462 30.85 22.28 -2.50
C PRO A 462 31.22 20.85 -2.90
N ALA A 463 30.27 20.06 -3.40
CA ALA A 463 30.44 18.67 -3.78
C ALA A 463 29.92 18.43 -5.20
N LYS A 464 30.47 17.39 -5.85
CA LYS A 464 30.02 16.88 -7.14
C LYS A 464 29.82 15.37 -7.05
N SER A 465 28.88 14.84 -7.80
CA SER A 465 28.55 13.41 -7.85
C SER A 465 28.08 13.00 -9.24
N ASP A 466 28.00 11.69 -9.50
CA ASP A 466 27.49 11.16 -10.78
C ASP A 466 26.01 11.46 -10.98
N ALA A 467 25.28 11.54 -9.88
CA ALA A 467 23.87 11.91 -9.84
C ALA A 467 23.56 12.89 -8.70
N VAL A 468 22.51 13.69 -8.89
CA VAL A 468 21.93 14.57 -7.88
C VAL A 468 20.51 14.12 -7.57
N ILE A 469 20.14 14.17 -6.30
CA ILE A 469 18.78 13.98 -5.82
C ILE A 469 18.29 15.30 -5.23
N LEU A 470 17.06 15.68 -5.59
CA LEU A 470 16.29 16.75 -4.99
C LEU A 470 14.94 16.17 -4.56
N ALA A 471 14.74 15.99 -3.26
CA ALA A 471 13.56 15.31 -2.71
C ALA A 471 12.76 16.25 -1.82
N ARG A 472 11.55 16.64 -2.28
CA ARG A 472 10.74 17.68 -1.62
C ARG A 472 11.54 18.95 -1.39
N VAL A 473 12.15 19.44 -2.48
CA VAL A 473 12.99 20.64 -2.46
C VAL A 473 12.42 21.67 -3.38
N LEU A 474 12.12 21.33 -4.63
CA LEU A 474 11.69 22.32 -5.61
C LEU A 474 10.29 22.87 -5.30
N HIS A 475 9.47 22.10 -4.58
CA HIS A 475 8.13 22.53 -4.16
C HIS A 475 8.12 23.69 -3.16
N ASP A 476 9.23 23.94 -2.46
CA ASP A 476 9.36 25.04 -1.49
C ASP A 476 9.59 26.40 -2.16
N TRP A 477 9.98 26.39 -3.43
CA TRP A 477 10.54 27.57 -4.10
C TRP A 477 9.69 28.02 -5.28
N PRO A 478 9.59 29.34 -5.53
CA PRO A 478 9.00 29.84 -6.76
C PRO A 478 9.88 29.46 -7.96
N GLU A 479 9.30 29.48 -9.16
CA GLU A 479 9.97 29.03 -10.38
C GLU A 479 11.38 29.61 -10.62
N PRO A 480 11.64 30.93 -10.46
CA PRO A 480 12.99 31.48 -10.65
C PRO A 480 14.05 30.85 -9.74
N ASP A 481 13.67 30.55 -8.50
CA ASP A 481 14.54 29.96 -7.50
C ASP A 481 14.71 28.45 -7.74
N ALA A 482 13.64 27.75 -8.10
CA ALA A 482 13.70 26.35 -8.53
C ALA A 482 14.64 26.17 -9.75
N LEU A 483 14.57 27.06 -10.74
CA LEU A 483 15.50 27.06 -11.88
C LEU A 483 16.95 27.27 -11.46
N ARG A 484 17.19 28.20 -10.53
CA ARG A 484 18.54 28.45 -9.99
C ARG A 484 19.10 27.20 -9.30
N ILE A 485 18.29 26.51 -8.51
CA ILE A 485 18.66 25.24 -7.86
C ILE A 485 18.98 24.18 -8.91
N LEU A 486 18.15 24.02 -9.94
CA LEU A 486 18.40 23.08 -11.03
C LEU A 486 19.69 23.39 -11.81
N TRP A 487 20.02 24.65 -12.04
CA TRP A 487 21.32 25.01 -12.64
C TRP A 487 22.50 24.60 -11.75
N ARG A 488 22.38 24.76 -10.42
CA ARG A 488 23.42 24.30 -9.48
C ARG A 488 23.53 22.77 -9.44
N ALA A 489 22.41 22.07 -9.50
CA ALA A 489 22.39 20.62 -9.66
C ALA A 489 23.15 20.18 -10.92
N ARG A 490 22.90 20.84 -12.05
CA ARG A 490 23.60 20.56 -13.31
C ARG A 490 25.11 20.77 -13.19
N ASP A 491 25.53 21.88 -12.58
CA ASP A 491 26.95 22.20 -12.39
C ASP A 491 27.67 21.19 -11.46
N ALA A 492 26.92 20.53 -10.58
CA ALA A 492 27.40 19.52 -9.63
C ALA A 492 27.52 18.11 -10.24
N MET A 493 27.19 17.92 -11.52
CA MET A 493 27.25 16.64 -12.21
C MET A 493 28.13 16.69 -13.47
N PRO A 494 28.66 15.54 -13.94
CA PRO A 494 29.24 15.45 -15.28
C PRO A 494 28.16 15.59 -16.37
N PRO A 495 28.54 15.92 -17.63
CA PRO A 495 27.62 15.82 -18.77
C PRO A 495 27.01 14.42 -18.86
N GLY A 496 25.69 14.33 -19.04
CA GLY A 496 24.97 13.07 -19.01
C GLY A 496 24.69 12.49 -17.61
N GLY A 497 25.08 13.19 -16.54
CA GLY A 497 24.73 12.83 -15.17
C GLY A 497 23.22 12.79 -14.92
N ALA A 498 22.80 11.99 -13.94
CA ALA A 498 21.39 11.73 -13.66
C ALA A 498 20.85 12.66 -12.57
N LEU A 499 19.69 13.26 -12.82
CA LEU A 499 18.93 14.01 -11.82
C LEU A 499 17.70 13.19 -11.44
N TYR A 500 17.48 13.02 -10.14
CA TYR A 500 16.26 12.44 -9.60
C TYR A 500 15.51 13.51 -8.81
N LEU A 501 14.32 13.86 -9.28
CA LEU A 501 13.38 14.67 -8.51
C LEU A 501 12.40 13.73 -7.83
N ILE A 502 12.21 13.89 -6.52
CA ILE A 502 11.24 13.10 -5.74
C ILE A 502 10.24 14.08 -5.15
N GLU A 503 9.11 14.22 -5.83
CA GLU A 503 8.13 15.28 -5.58
C GLU A 503 6.71 14.70 -5.69
N LEU A 504 5.73 15.40 -5.09
CA LEU A 504 4.34 15.16 -5.40
C LEU A 504 4.07 15.77 -6.79
N VAL A 505 3.73 14.92 -7.76
CA VAL A 505 3.34 15.38 -9.10
C VAL A 505 1.83 15.52 -9.15
N LEU A 506 1.34 16.73 -9.40
CA LEU A 506 -0.08 17.00 -9.52
C LEU A 506 -0.66 16.36 -10.79
N ASP A 507 -1.90 15.85 -10.65
CA ASP A 507 -2.76 15.46 -11.76
C ASP A 507 -4.06 16.28 -11.66
N ASP A 508 -4.32 17.10 -12.68
CA ASP A 508 -5.50 17.96 -12.74
C ASP A 508 -6.82 17.16 -12.80
N ALA A 509 -6.77 15.86 -13.11
CA ALA A 509 -7.95 15.03 -13.28
C ALA A 509 -8.62 14.61 -11.94
N ASP A 510 -7.85 14.38 -10.87
CA ASP A 510 -8.37 13.82 -9.61
C ASP A 510 -8.23 14.75 -8.39
N GLY A 511 -7.52 15.87 -8.53
CA GLY A 511 -7.34 16.88 -7.47
C GLY A 511 -6.44 16.42 -6.31
N ARG A 512 -5.74 15.29 -6.45
CA ARG A 512 -4.76 14.82 -5.47
C ARG A 512 -3.64 15.86 -5.29
N GLY A 513 -3.23 16.06 -4.04
CA GLY A 513 -2.15 17.00 -3.70
C GLY A 513 -2.60 18.45 -3.48
N GLY A 514 -3.83 18.83 -3.84
CA GLY A 514 -4.28 20.22 -3.73
C GLY A 514 -4.21 20.83 -2.33
N LEU A 515 -4.41 20.05 -1.26
CA LEU A 515 -4.21 20.55 0.12
C LEU A 515 -2.74 20.78 0.48
N LEU A 516 -1.83 19.97 -0.07
CA LEU A 516 -0.39 20.17 0.10
C LEU A 516 0.09 21.38 -0.71
N ASP A 517 -0.46 21.57 -1.90
CA ASP A 517 -0.19 22.77 -2.71
C ASP A 517 -0.64 24.05 -2.01
N LEU A 518 -1.83 24.05 -1.38
CA LEU A 518 -2.25 25.14 -0.50
C LEU A 518 -1.34 25.30 0.73
N ASN A 519 -0.76 24.22 1.25
CA ASN A 519 0.24 24.32 2.31
C ASN A 519 1.49 25.05 1.80
N MET A 520 1.94 24.76 0.58
CA MET A 520 3.06 25.49 -0.03
C MET A 520 2.74 26.98 -0.15
N LEU A 521 1.55 27.35 -0.66
CA LEU A 521 1.12 28.76 -0.73
C LEU A 521 1.09 29.47 0.65
N VAL A 522 0.69 28.77 1.71
CA VAL A 522 0.53 29.35 3.04
C VAL A 522 1.87 29.50 3.77
N MET A 523 2.73 28.49 3.63
CA MET A 523 3.96 28.33 4.41
C MET A 523 5.20 28.85 3.68
N THR A 524 5.25 28.67 2.37
CA THR A 524 6.42 28.99 1.53
C THR A 524 5.96 29.85 0.36
N ARG A 525 6.89 30.17 -0.56
CA ARG A 525 6.57 30.85 -1.83
C ARG A 525 6.53 29.86 -3.01
N GLY A 526 6.49 28.57 -2.70
CA GLY A 526 6.55 27.50 -3.66
C GLY A 526 5.18 26.98 -4.07
N ALA A 527 5.19 25.85 -4.78
CA ALA A 527 4.01 25.19 -5.29
C ALA A 527 4.34 23.73 -5.65
N GLU A 528 3.34 22.87 -5.50
CA GLU A 528 3.34 21.57 -6.16
C GLU A 528 3.14 21.77 -7.67
N ARG A 529 3.60 20.82 -8.49
CA ARG A 529 3.69 21.01 -9.94
C ARG A 529 3.21 19.80 -10.71
N THR A 530 2.63 20.08 -11.88
CA THR A 530 2.26 19.03 -12.83
C THR A 530 3.52 18.44 -13.50
N LYS A 531 3.35 17.30 -14.17
CA LYS A 531 4.43 16.71 -14.99
C LYS A 531 4.90 17.68 -16.07
N GLU A 532 3.98 18.41 -16.69
CA GLU A 532 4.24 19.39 -17.73
C GLU A 532 5.05 20.59 -17.20
N ASP A 533 4.75 21.05 -15.99
CA ASP A 533 5.52 22.09 -15.30
C ASP A 533 6.95 21.65 -15.00
N PHE A 534 7.12 20.45 -14.44
CA PHE A 534 8.47 19.91 -14.21
C PHE A 534 9.23 19.73 -15.52
N LYS A 535 8.60 19.22 -16.57
CA LYS A 535 9.24 19.09 -17.88
C LYS A 535 9.73 20.46 -18.39
N ARG A 536 8.90 21.50 -18.28
CA ARG A 536 9.23 22.87 -18.69
C ARG A 536 10.38 23.46 -17.87
N LEU A 537 10.41 23.23 -16.55
CA LEU A 537 11.52 23.64 -15.67
C LEU A 537 12.83 22.93 -16.04
N LEU A 538 12.77 21.62 -16.25
CA LEU A 538 13.91 20.79 -16.62
C LEU A 538 14.48 21.22 -17.98
N ASP A 539 13.63 21.44 -18.99
CA ASP A 539 14.06 21.90 -20.32
C ASP A 539 14.80 23.25 -20.22
N GLN A 540 14.26 24.21 -19.45
CA GLN A 540 14.91 25.51 -19.20
C GLN A 540 16.24 25.40 -18.44
N ALA A 541 16.33 24.41 -17.55
CA ALA A 541 17.55 24.12 -16.80
C ALA A 541 18.58 23.29 -17.60
N GLY A 542 18.27 22.86 -18.82
CA GLY A 542 19.16 22.04 -19.65
C GLY A 542 19.20 20.58 -19.20
N PHE A 543 18.05 20.03 -18.83
CA PHE A 543 17.84 18.61 -18.58
C PHE A 543 16.81 18.04 -19.56
N ALA A 544 16.96 16.77 -19.92
CA ALA A 544 15.90 16.00 -20.59
C ALA A 544 15.23 15.06 -19.59
N LEU A 545 13.91 15.22 -19.40
CA LEU A 545 13.08 14.27 -18.65
C LEU A 545 13.01 12.94 -19.41
N LEU A 546 13.37 11.83 -18.75
CA LEU A 546 13.40 10.49 -19.32
C LEU A 546 12.09 9.74 -19.01
N ASP A 547 11.71 9.69 -17.73
CA ASP A 547 10.53 8.99 -17.26
C ASP A 547 10.01 9.58 -15.93
N VAL A 548 8.78 9.19 -15.58
CA VAL A 548 8.14 9.50 -14.30
C VAL A 548 7.58 8.20 -13.74
N GLN A 549 7.96 7.86 -12.51
CA GLN A 549 7.63 6.59 -11.87
C GLN A 549 6.89 6.83 -10.56
N GLU A 550 5.72 6.20 -10.41
CA GLU A 550 5.00 6.21 -9.15
C GLU A 550 5.70 5.30 -8.13
N THR A 551 5.87 5.77 -6.91
CA THR A 551 6.54 5.00 -5.84
C THR A 551 5.60 4.12 -5.02
N GLY A 552 4.29 4.14 -5.32
CA GLY A 552 3.26 3.57 -4.44
C GLY A 552 3.03 4.38 -3.16
N THR A 553 3.71 5.52 -3.00
CA THR A 553 3.47 6.53 -1.95
C THR A 553 2.87 7.79 -2.57
N VAL A 554 2.82 8.89 -1.80
CA VAL A 554 2.36 10.19 -2.30
C VAL A 554 3.30 10.80 -3.35
N ASN A 555 4.58 10.41 -3.36
CA ASN A 555 5.58 11.00 -4.25
C ASN A 555 5.80 10.17 -5.53
N SER A 556 6.24 10.85 -6.59
CA SER A 556 6.75 10.25 -7.81
C SER A 556 8.25 10.54 -7.96
N ILE A 557 8.94 9.69 -8.72
CA ILE A 557 10.34 9.90 -9.11
C ILE A 557 10.34 10.39 -10.56
N LEU A 558 10.82 11.61 -10.80
CA LEU A 558 11.10 12.11 -12.15
C LEU A 558 12.59 11.94 -12.43
N ARG A 559 12.91 11.09 -13.39
CA ARG A 559 14.31 10.87 -13.80
C ARG A 559 14.64 11.75 -14.99
N ALA A 560 15.66 12.58 -14.84
CA ALA A 560 16.16 13.44 -15.91
C ALA A 560 17.66 13.26 -16.13
N ARG A 561 18.16 13.72 -17.29
CA ARG A 561 19.57 13.66 -17.66
C ARG A 561 20.08 15.04 -18.05
N ALA A 562 21.24 15.44 -17.53
CA ALA A 562 21.91 16.67 -17.91
C ALA A 562 22.31 16.66 -19.40
N LEU A 563 22.00 17.75 -20.12
CA LEU A 563 22.25 17.91 -21.57
C LEU A 563 23.65 18.42 -21.90
#